data_AF-A0A1I2G6N6-F1
#
_entry.id   AF-A0A1I2G6N6-F1
#
_cell.length_a   1.000
_cell.length_b   1.000
_cell.length_c   1.000
_cell.angle_alpha   90.00
_cell.angle_beta   90.00
_cell.angle_gamma   90.00
#
_symmetry.space_group_name_H-M   'P 1'
#
loop_
_entity.id
_entity.type
_entity.pdbx_description
1 polymer ?
#
loop_
_entity_poly.entity_id
_entity_poly.type
_entity_poly.pdbx_seq_one_letter_code
_entity_poly.pdbx_strand_id
1 'polypeptide(L)'
;MNQIKKEIYVKVTSMNYWWGVYGLDDLTGWEDIILYEKKDEQYNRLGSTCICTRVYLESAVKDLKKDRSEKAFVEKINKCLLGNSISYHYYYDKTGDEDFYELPFNNLPLNEKGVKPRSFEMWHPDERINEETIRQCVVEFCSRFLNIEPLSIHFYEAVAFEEARASFEMEQERWGSMKKIVFSDGAVSQLVQKASKPRNKILAMLKNSLRSK
;
A
#
# COMPACT_ATOMS: atom_id res chain seq x y z
N MET A 1 -1.21 -29.00 -1.03
CA MET A 1 -1.41 -28.68 -2.46
C MET A 1 -0.11 -28.04 -2.94
N ASN A 2 0.40 -28.43 -4.12
CA ASN A 2 1.59 -27.78 -4.67
C ASN A 2 1.17 -26.40 -5.20
N GLN A 3 1.78 -25.33 -4.67
CA GLN A 3 1.55 -23.97 -5.16
C GLN A 3 2.18 -23.80 -6.55
N ILE A 4 1.55 -22.97 -7.38
CA ILE A 4 2.08 -22.64 -8.70
C ILE A 4 3.13 -21.55 -8.52
N LYS A 5 4.34 -21.76 -9.04
CA LYS A 5 5.42 -20.78 -8.95
C LYS A 5 5.32 -19.75 -10.06
N LYS A 6 5.36 -18.46 -9.74
CA LYS A 6 5.25 -17.36 -10.73
C LYS A 6 6.09 -16.14 -10.32
N GLU A 7 6.57 -15.40 -11.31
CA GLU A 7 7.01 -14.02 -11.10
C GLU A 7 5.80 -13.11 -10.95
N ILE A 8 5.83 -12.22 -9.95
CA ILE A 8 4.73 -11.30 -9.66
C ILE A 8 5.17 -9.87 -9.94
N TYR A 9 4.32 -9.14 -10.64
CA TYR A 9 4.51 -7.75 -10.99
C TYR A 9 3.44 -6.93 -10.27
N VAL A 10 3.87 -5.94 -9.48
CA VAL A 10 3.01 -5.14 -8.61
C VAL A 10 2.96 -3.72 -9.15
N LYS A 11 1.76 -3.25 -9.49
CA LYS A 11 1.51 -1.85 -9.80
C LYS A 11 0.99 -1.16 -8.55
N VAL A 12 1.68 -0.09 -8.14
CA VAL A 12 1.19 0.86 -7.16
C VAL A 12 0.45 1.97 -7.89
N THR A 13 -0.71 2.40 -7.40
CA THR A 13 -1.59 3.29 -8.16
C THR A 13 -1.37 4.76 -7.86
N SER A 14 -0.90 5.12 -6.66
CA SER A 14 -0.72 6.51 -6.26
C SER A 14 0.70 7.03 -6.44
N MET A 15 0.82 8.32 -6.77
CA MET A 15 2.10 9.05 -6.70
C MET A 15 2.56 9.30 -5.27
N ASN A 16 1.63 9.36 -4.30
CA ASN A 16 1.92 9.60 -2.89
C ASN A 16 2.84 8.51 -2.31
N TYR A 17 2.65 7.25 -2.71
CA TYR A 17 3.57 6.18 -2.34
C TYR A 17 4.99 6.49 -2.79
N TRP A 18 5.18 6.87 -4.06
CA TRP A 18 6.49 7.18 -4.61
C TRP A 18 7.12 8.42 -3.95
N TRP A 19 6.33 9.45 -3.64
CA TRP A 19 6.80 10.60 -2.87
C TRP A 19 7.32 10.16 -1.49
N GLY A 20 6.58 9.30 -0.80
CA GLY A 20 7.01 8.75 0.49
C GLY A 20 8.27 7.89 0.41
N VAL A 21 8.34 6.97 -0.55
CA VAL A 21 9.50 6.07 -0.77
C VAL A 21 10.77 6.87 -1.06
N TYR A 22 10.65 7.94 -1.84
CA TYR A 22 11.77 8.84 -2.13
C TYR A 22 12.03 9.88 -1.04
N GLY A 23 11.24 9.89 0.03
CA GLY A 23 11.36 10.82 1.14
C GLY A 23 11.07 12.26 0.73
N LEU A 24 10.23 12.49 -0.28
CA LEU A 24 9.70 13.82 -0.60
C LEU A 24 8.54 14.19 0.36
N ASP A 25 7.84 13.17 0.87
CA ASP A 25 6.80 13.26 1.88
C ASP A 25 6.91 12.09 2.88
N ASP A 26 6.00 12.04 3.85
CA ASP A 26 5.82 10.87 4.70
C ASP A 26 5.29 9.68 3.90
N LEU A 27 5.64 8.46 4.31
CA LEU A 27 5.05 7.24 3.75
C LEU A 27 3.53 7.23 3.97
N THR A 28 2.78 6.74 3.00
CA THR A 28 1.32 6.64 3.09
C THR A 28 0.89 5.58 4.11
N GLY A 29 -0.30 5.79 4.70
CA GLY A 29 -0.96 4.80 5.54
C GLY A 29 -1.83 3.80 4.75
N TRP A 30 -2.11 4.10 3.49
CA TRP A 30 -3.07 3.40 2.65
C TRP A 30 -2.62 3.43 1.18
N GLU A 31 -2.73 2.31 0.47
CA GLU A 31 -2.38 2.23 -0.94
C GLU A 31 -3.13 1.12 -1.66
N ASP A 32 -3.56 1.38 -2.89
CA ASP A 32 -4.11 0.35 -3.77
C ASP A 32 -3.00 -0.28 -4.62
N ILE A 33 -3.02 -1.61 -4.67
CA ILE A 33 -2.10 -2.39 -5.51
C ILE A 33 -2.84 -3.29 -6.48
N ILE A 34 -2.24 -3.49 -7.65
CA ILE A 34 -2.70 -4.43 -8.66
C ILE A 34 -1.59 -5.43 -8.95
N LEU A 35 -1.92 -6.72 -8.91
CA LEU A 35 -0.99 -7.81 -9.19
C LEU A 35 -1.15 -8.29 -10.62
N TYR A 36 -0.03 -8.54 -11.27
CA TYR A 36 0.06 -9.07 -12.61
C TYR A 36 1.03 -10.25 -12.67
N GLU A 37 0.77 -11.14 -13.63
CA GLU A 37 1.80 -12.01 -14.19
C GLU A 37 2.21 -11.49 -15.57
N LYS A 38 3.46 -11.76 -15.97
CA LYS A 38 3.92 -11.47 -17.33
C LYS A 38 3.94 -12.75 -18.15
N LYS A 39 3.26 -12.75 -19.30
CA LYS A 39 3.25 -13.85 -20.27
C LYS A 39 3.31 -13.29 -21.68
N ASP A 40 4.24 -13.79 -22.50
CA ASP A 40 4.39 -13.37 -23.91
C ASP A 40 4.44 -11.84 -24.09
N GLU A 41 5.23 -11.17 -23.23
CA GLU A 41 5.38 -9.71 -23.15
C GLU A 41 4.14 -8.91 -22.70
N GLN A 42 3.02 -9.58 -22.40
CA GLN A 42 1.79 -8.96 -21.88
C GLN A 42 1.67 -9.14 -20.36
N TYR A 43 1.05 -8.16 -19.69
CA TYR A 43 0.76 -8.20 -18.27
C TYR A 43 -0.71 -8.60 -18.04
N ASN A 44 -0.92 -9.81 -17.52
CA ASN A 44 -2.25 -10.32 -17.18
C ASN A 44 -2.55 -10.03 -15.72
N ARG A 45 -3.68 -9.34 -15.46
CA ARG A 45 -4.10 -9.00 -14.10
C ARG A 45 -4.51 -10.26 -13.34
N LEU A 46 -3.90 -10.47 -12.17
CA LEU A 46 -4.22 -11.56 -11.24
C LEU A 46 -5.23 -11.15 -10.18
N GLY A 47 -5.20 -9.88 -9.77
CA GLY A 47 -6.05 -9.36 -8.71
C GLY A 47 -5.67 -7.95 -8.28
N SER A 48 -6.40 -7.40 -7.34
CA SER A 48 -6.09 -6.12 -6.70
C SER A 48 -6.61 -6.13 -5.27
N THR A 49 -5.97 -5.33 -4.42
CA THR A 49 -6.43 -5.09 -3.06
C THR A 49 -5.92 -3.74 -2.61
N CYS A 50 -6.56 -3.24 -1.57
CA CYS A 50 -6.09 -2.11 -0.82
C CYS A 50 -5.25 -2.62 0.37
N ILE A 51 -4.10 -1.98 0.62
CA ILE A 51 -3.31 -2.17 1.83
C ILE A 51 -3.57 -1.00 2.77
N CYS A 52 -3.94 -1.31 4.01
CA CYS A 52 -4.11 -0.34 5.10
C CYS A 52 -3.12 -0.66 6.21
N THR A 53 -2.46 0.36 6.76
CA THR A 53 -1.50 0.22 7.86
C THR A 53 -2.07 0.78 9.16
N ARG A 54 -1.32 0.60 10.24
CA ARG A 54 -1.71 1.00 11.59
C ARG A 54 -2.11 2.48 11.67
N VAL A 55 -1.34 3.40 11.07
CA VAL A 55 -1.67 4.83 11.10
C VAL A 55 -3.02 5.16 10.46
N TYR A 56 -3.36 4.47 9.36
CA TYR A 56 -4.60 4.69 8.64
C TYR A 56 -5.78 4.22 9.48
N LEU A 57 -5.66 3.01 10.04
CA LEU A 57 -6.66 2.41 10.91
C LEU A 57 -6.87 3.20 12.20
N GLU A 58 -5.80 3.71 12.82
CA GLU A 58 -5.89 4.60 13.98
C GLU A 58 -6.61 5.92 13.65
N SER A 59 -6.37 6.46 12.45
CA SER A 59 -7.10 7.65 11.99
C SER A 59 -8.59 7.34 11.81
N ALA A 60 -8.92 6.24 11.13
CA ALA A 60 -10.31 5.81 10.92
C ALA A 60 -11.06 5.64 12.25
N VAL A 61 -10.44 5.03 13.26
CA VAL A 61 -11.05 4.87 14.60
C VAL A 61 -11.36 6.22 15.25
N LYS A 62 -10.50 7.23 15.10
CA LYS A 62 -10.75 8.57 15.69
C LYS A 62 -12.02 9.21 15.15
N ASP A 63 -12.30 8.98 13.87
CA ASP A 63 -13.48 9.54 13.18
C ASP A 63 -14.73 8.69 13.47
N LEU A 64 -14.61 7.37 13.39
CA LEU A 64 -15.75 6.44 13.48
C LEU A 64 -16.25 6.21 14.92
N LYS A 65 -15.41 6.34 15.95
CA LYS A 65 -15.79 6.02 17.34
C LYS A 65 -16.95 6.85 17.91
N LYS A 66 -17.31 7.95 17.25
CA LYS A 66 -18.43 8.82 17.66
C LYS A 66 -19.77 8.29 17.16
N ASP A 67 -19.77 7.46 16.12
CA ASP A 67 -20.97 6.85 15.56
C ASP A 67 -21.24 5.50 16.25
N ARG A 68 -22.43 5.37 16.85
CA ARG A 68 -22.84 4.12 17.51
C ARG A 68 -23.08 2.98 16.52
N SER A 69 -23.45 3.29 15.28
CA SER A 69 -23.67 2.30 14.23
C SER A 69 -22.36 1.63 13.79
N GLU A 70 -21.23 2.32 13.95
CA GLU A 70 -19.89 1.86 13.58
C GLU A 70 -19.19 1.04 14.69
N LYS A 71 -19.84 0.82 15.84
CA LYS A 71 -19.22 0.19 17.01
C LYS A 71 -18.56 -1.15 16.69
N ALA A 72 -19.25 -2.02 15.96
CA ALA A 72 -18.73 -3.34 15.60
C ALA A 72 -17.50 -3.25 14.66
N PHE A 73 -17.51 -2.28 13.75
CA PHE A 73 -16.38 -2.04 12.85
C PHE A 73 -15.17 -1.47 13.60
N VAL A 74 -15.39 -0.51 14.50
CA VAL A 74 -14.35 0.02 15.39
C VAL A 74 -13.74 -1.05 16.28
N GLU A 75 -14.55 -1.95 16.85
CA GLU A 75 -14.05 -3.10 17.62
C GLU A 75 -13.17 -4.03 16.78
N LYS A 76 -13.56 -4.29 15.52
CA LYS A 76 -12.75 -5.06 14.57
C LYS A 76 -11.42 -4.39 14.27
N ILE A 77 -11.40 -3.07 14.03
CA ILE A 77 -10.16 -2.32 13.81
C ILE A 77 -9.26 -2.38 15.06
N ASN A 78 -9.80 -2.13 16.25
CA ASN A 78 -9.03 -2.17 17.49
C ASN A 78 -8.40 -3.55 17.74
N LYS A 79 -9.12 -4.64 17.43
CA LYS A 79 -8.56 -6.00 17.51
C LYS A 79 -7.38 -6.18 16.55
N CYS A 80 -7.45 -5.63 15.35
CA CYS A 80 -6.35 -5.62 14.40
C CYS A 80 -5.15 -4.80 14.92
N LEU A 81 -5.39 -3.61 15.46
CA LEU A 81 -4.35 -2.71 15.99
C LEU A 81 -3.57 -3.31 17.17
N LEU A 82 -4.16 -4.25 17.90
CA LEU A 82 -3.51 -5.00 18.98
C LEU A 82 -2.76 -6.24 18.50
N GLY A 83 -2.99 -6.67 17.26
CA GLY A 83 -2.34 -7.83 16.65
C GLY A 83 -1.03 -7.47 15.95
N ASN A 84 -0.30 -8.50 15.50
CA ASN A 84 0.94 -8.39 14.74
C ASN A 84 0.89 -9.18 13.42
N SER A 85 -0.31 -9.55 12.97
CA SER A 85 -0.55 -10.31 11.75
C SER A 85 -1.42 -9.52 10.79
N ILE A 86 -1.26 -9.79 9.49
CA ILE A 86 -2.13 -9.22 8.46
C ILE A 86 -3.58 -9.67 8.70
N SER A 87 -4.48 -8.70 8.83
CA SER A 87 -5.94 -8.91 8.96
C SER A 87 -6.67 -8.49 7.69
N TYR A 88 -7.97 -8.78 7.60
CA TYR A 88 -8.76 -8.48 6.40
C TYR A 88 -10.08 -7.81 6.72
N HIS A 89 -10.47 -6.90 5.84
CA HIS A 89 -11.82 -6.39 5.78
C HIS A 89 -12.43 -6.60 4.40
N TYR A 90 -13.64 -7.15 4.38
CA TYR A 90 -14.30 -7.63 3.18
C TYR A 90 -15.53 -6.78 2.93
N TYR A 91 -15.64 -6.25 1.71
CA TYR A 91 -16.80 -5.49 1.25
C TYR A 91 -17.67 -6.39 0.38
N TYR A 92 -18.97 -6.41 0.64
CA TYR A 92 -19.93 -7.28 -0.05
C TYR A 92 -21.02 -6.45 -0.70
N ASP A 93 -21.38 -6.81 -1.92
CA ASP A 93 -22.59 -6.29 -2.57
C ASP A 93 -23.84 -6.96 -2.03
N LYS A 94 -24.98 -6.28 -2.21
CA LYS A 94 -26.28 -6.86 -1.93
C LYS A 94 -26.78 -7.53 -3.20
N THR A 95 -27.35 -8.71 -3.02
CA THR A 95 -27.97 -9.45 -4.12
C THR A 95 -29.06 -8.58 -4.77
N GLY A 96 -28.95 -8.35 -6.08
CA GLY A 96 -29.87 -7.51 -6.84
C GLY A 96 -29.36 -6.09 -7.13
N ASP A 97 -28.17 -5.71 -6.66
CA ASP A 97 -27.52 -4.45 -7.06
C ASP A 97 -27.18 -4.47 -8.56
N GLU A 98 -27.32 -3.34 -9.26
CA GLU A 98 -27.05 -3.24 -10.71
C GLU A 98 -25.57 -3.55 -11.06
N ASP A 99 -24.64 -3.18 -10.16
CA ASP A 99 -23.20 -3.42 -10.30
C ASP A 99 -22.70 -4.61 -9.47
N PHE A 100 -23.59 -5.56 -9.13
CA PHE A 100 -23.25 -6.73 -8.32
C PHE A 100 -22.02 -7.46 -8.85
N TYR A 101 -20.99 -7.57 -8.00
CA TYR A 101 -19.74 -8.20 -8.37
C TYR A 101 -19.18 -9.07 -7.24
N GLU A 102 -18.66 -10.24 -7.62
CA GLU A 102 -17.97 -11.16 -6.73
C GLU A 102 -16.54 -11.39 -7.19
N LEU A 103 -15.59 -11.28 -6.26
CA LEU A 103 -14.21 -11.61 -6.57
C LEU A 103 -14.07 -13.10 -6.95
N PRO A 104 -13.30 -13.41 -8.01
CA PRO A 104 -13.23 -14.76 -8.56
C PRO A 104 -12.30 -15.71 -7.78
N PHE A 105 -11.96 -15.40 -6.52
CA PHE A 105 -11.05 -16.23 -5.73
C PHE A 105 -11.82 -17.31 -4.97
N ASN A 106 -11.24 -18.51 -4.88
CA ASN A 106 -11.92 -19.66 -4.28
C ASN A 106 -11.95 -19.61 -2.75
N ASN A 107 -10.93 -19.04 -2.12
CA ASN A 107 -10.74 -19.06 -0.66
C ASN A 107 -11.30 -17.81 0.05
N LEU A 108 -12.27 -17.12 -0.56
CA LEU A 108 -12.89 -15.95 0.06
C LEU A 108 -14.05 -16.35 0.98
N PRO A 109 -14.23 -15.66 2.12
CA PRO A 109 -15.35 -15.92 3.00
C PRO A 109 -16.67 -15.47 2.37
N LEU A 110 -17.68 -16.34 2.43
CA LEU A 110 -19.04 -16.00 2.07
C LEU A 110 -19.70 -15.24 3.23
N ASN A 111 -20.55 -14.26 2.92
CA ASN A 111 -21.44 -13.66 3.91
C ASN A 111 -22.63 -14.59 4.23
N GLU A 112 -23.53 -14.14 5.09
CA GLU A 112 -24.73 -14.88 5.53
C GLU A 112 -25.68 -15.27 4.39
N LYS A 113 -25.55 -14.63 3.22
CA LYS A 113 -26.35 -14.88 2.01
C LYS A 113 -25.62 -15.74 0.98
N GLY A 114 -24.44 -16.27 1.31
CA GLY A 114 -23.65 -17.08 0.40
C GLY A 114 -22.91 -16.28 -0.68
N VAL A 115 -22.75 -14.96 -0.50
CA VAL A 115 -22.10 -14.06 -1.47
C VAL A 115 -20.64 -13.82 -1.09
N LYS A 116 -19.74 -13.89 -2.07
CA LYS A 116 -18.32 -13.50 -1.95
C LYS A 116 -18.15 -11.98 -1.93
N PRO A 117 -17.05 -11.46 -1.38
CA PRO A 117 -16.81 -10.02 -1.39
C PRO A 117 -16.55 -9.48 -2.79
N ARG A 118 -16.97 -8.23 -3.04
CA ARG A 118 -16.64 -7.45 -4.25
C ARG A 118 -15.20 -6.95 -4.24
N SER A 119 -14.67 -6.71 -3.04
CA SER A 119 -13.32 -6.21 -2.79
C SER A 119 -12.92 -6.49 -1.34
N PHE A 120 -11.64 -6.37 -1.03
CA PHE A 120 -11.17 -6.43 0.34
C PHE A 120 -9.91 -5.60 0.57
N GLU A 121 -9.71 -5.24 1.81
CA GLU A 121 -8.51 -4.62 2.35
C GLU A 121 -7.65 -5.64 3.10
N MET A 122 -6.33 -5.49 2.95
CA MET A 122 -5.32 -6.13 3.78
C MET A 122 -4.83 -5.13 4.82
N TRP A 123 -5.05 -5.43 6.09
CA TRP A 123 -4.67 -4.60 7.22
C TRP A 123 -3.33 -5.07 7.78
N HIS A 124 -2.26 -4.36 7.42
CA HIS A 124 -0.89 -4.67 7.81
C HIS A 124 -0.53 -4.06 9.18
N PRO A 125 0.22 -4.77 10.04
CA PRO A 125 0.60 -4.27 11.37
C PRO A 125 1.64 -3.13 11.36
N ASP A 126 2.35 -2.95 10.24
CA ASP A 126 3.33 -1.85 10.10
C ASP A 126 2.67 -0.48 10.30
N GLU A 127 3.47 0.51 10.69
CA GLU A 127 3.02 1.88 10.88
C GLU A 127 2.68 2.59 9.57
N ARG A 128 3.46 2.33 8.51
CA ARG A 128 3.35 2.99 7.19
C ARG A 128 3.72 2.01 6.07
N ILE A 129 3.29 2.30 4.85
CA ILE A 129 3.52 1.45 3.69
C ILE A 129 4.88 1.77 3.07
N ASN A 130 5.79 0.81 3.10
CA ASN A 130 7.03 0.81 2.32
C ASN A 130 7.07 -0.40 1.36
N GLU A 131 8.19 -0.57 0.65
CA GLU A 131 8.37 -1.67 -0.29
C GLU A 131 8.23 -3.05 0.36
N GLU A 132 8.78 -3.22 1.56
CA GLU A 132 8.73 -4.49 2.30
C GLU A 132 7.30 -4.81 2.76
N THR A 133 6.56 -3.80 3.24
CA THR A 133 5.14 -3.94 3.57
C THR A 133 4.34 -4.46 2.37
N ILE A 134 4.57 -3.89 1.18
CA ILE A 134 3.90 -4.36 -0.06
C ILE A 134 4.32 -5.78 -0.38
N ARG A 135 5.61 -6.12 -0.30
CA ARG A 135 6.11 -7.48 -0.57
C ARG A 135 5.45 -8.52 0.35
N GLN A 136 5.32 -8.23 1.63
CA GLN A 136 4.65 -9.11 2.60
C GLN A 136 3.17 -9.30 2.26
N CYS A 137 2.45 -8.21 1.93
CA CYS A 137 1.07 -8.29 1.47
C CYS A 137 0.92 -9.10 0.17
N VAL A 138 1.84 -8.95 -0.79
CA VAL A 138 1.83 -9.69 -2.06
C VAL A 138 2.00 -11.18 -1.82
N VAL A 139 2.96 -11.58 -0.97
CA VAL A 139 3.17 -12.99 -0.61
C VAL A 139 1.92 -13.59 0.03
N GLU A 140 1.32 -12.89 0.99
CA GLU A 140 0.11 -13.34 1.67
C GLU A 140 -1.07 -13.42 0.69
N PHE A 141 -1.26 -12.41 -0.18
CA PHE A 141 -2.32 -12.42 -1.20
C PHE A 141 -2.17 -13.62 -2.15
N CYS A 142 -0.98 -13.80 -2.72
CA CYS A 142 -0.70 -14.87 -3.67
C CYS A 142 -0.93 -16.25 -3.05
N SER A 143 -0.40 -16.47 -1.86
CA SER A 143 -0.54 -17.74 -1.14
C SER A 143 -2.00 -18.04 -0.81
N ARG A 144 -2.69 -17.06 -0.21
CA ARG A 144 -4.03 -17.26 0.36
C ARG A 144 -5.14 -17.32 -0.69
N PHE A 145 -5.11 -16.43 -1.68
CA PHE A 145 -6.23 -16.24 -2.61
C PHE A 145 -5.97 -16.81 -4.00
N LEU A 146 -4.71 -16.91 -4.42
CA LEU A 146 -4.36 -17.34 -5.77
C LEU A 146 -3.70 -18.73 -5.83
N ASN A 147 -3.32 -19.32 -4.68
CA ASN A 147 -2.53 -20.55 -4.62
C ASN A 147 -1.21 -20.45 -5.43
N ILE A 148 -0.57 -19.29 -5.34
CA ILE A 148 0.68 -18.97 -6.03
C ILE A 148 1.80 -18.80 -5.00
N GLU A 149 2.97 -19.36 -5.31
CA GLU A 149 4.24 -19.09 -4.63
C GLU A 149 5.03 -18.06 -5.47
N PRO A 150 5.18 -16.79 -5.02
CA PRO A 150 5.96 -15.80 -5.75
C PRO A 150 7.45 -16.18 -5.78
N LEU A 151 8.02 -16.35 -6.98
CA LEU A 151 9.46 -16.54 -7.17
C LEU A 151 10.24 -15.23 -6.96
N SER A 152 9.66 -14.16 -7.48
CA SER A 152 10.17 -12.80 -7.39
C SER A 152 8.99 -11.83 -7.41
N ILE A 153 9.21 -10.65 -6.82
CA ILE A 153 8.23 -9.57 -6.80
C ILE A 153 8.90 -8.33 -7.37
N HIS A 154 8.35 -7.82 -8.47
CA HIS A 154 8.84 -6.67 -9.22
C HIS A 154 7.82 -5.54 -9.17
N PHE A 155 8.27 -4.31 -8.99
CA PHE A 155 7.39 -3.14 -9.11
C PHE A 155 7.26 -2.78 -10.59
N TYR A 156 6.07 -2.99 -11.14
CA TYR A 156 5.69 -2.63 -12.49
C TYR A 156 5.46 -1.12 -12.58
N GLU A 157 5.96 -0.48 -13.64
CA GLU A 157 5.88 0.97 -13.84
C GLU A 157 6.39 1.75 -12.61
N ALA A 158 7.52 1.32 -12.04
CA ALA A 158 8.16 2.04 -10.95
C ALA A 158 8.52 3.47 -11.39
N VAL A 159 7.97 4.46 -10.70
CA VAL A 159 8.18 5.88 -11.00
C VAL A 159 9.60 6.25 -10.65
N ALA A 160 10.32 6.89 -11.57
CA ALA A 160 11.68 7.37 -11.31
C ALA A 160 11.68 8.56 -10.33
N PHE A 161 12.77 8.73 -9.57
CA PHE A 161 12.89 9.83 -8.60
C PHE A 161 12.61 11.21 -9.22
N GLU A 162 13.16 11.49 -10.41
CA GLU A 162 12.99 12.78 -11.07
C GLU A 162 11.53 13.05 -11.46
N GLU A 163 10.79 12.02 -11.86
CA GLU A 163 9.36 12.11 -12.18
C GLU A 163 8.53 12.30 -10.90
N ALA A 164 8.83 11.54 -9.84
CA ALA A 164 8.20 11.69 -8.54
C ALA A 164 8.39 13.11 -7.98
N ARG A 165 9.61 13.66 -8.08
CA ARG A 165 9.93 15.03 -7.66
C ARG A 165 9.13 16.06 -8.47
N ALA A 166 9.13 15.96 -9.80
CA ALA A 166 8.40 16.88 -10.65
C ALA A 166 6.89 16.88 -10.35
N SER A 167 6.31 15.69 -10.15
CA SER A 167 4.90 15.57 -9.77
C SER A 167 4.60 16.15 -8.39
N PHE A 168 5.51 16.00 -7.43
CA PHE A 168 5.35 16.55 -6.09
C PHE A 168 5.42 18.09 -6.10
N GLU A 169 6.39 18.66 -6.82
CA GLU A 169 6.51 20.12 -7.00
C GLU A 169 5.24 20.72 -7.64
N MET A 170 4.72 20.08 -8.69
CA MET A 170 3.47 20.51 -9.33
C MET A 170 2.28 20.47 -8.36
N GLU A 171 2.19 19.44 -7.50
CA GLU A 171 1.14 19.35 -6.50
C GLU A 171 1.27 20.48 -5.46
N GLN A 172 2.48 20.78 -4.99
CA GLN A 172 2.73 21.87 -4.05
C GLN A 172 2.34 23.24 -4.61
N GLU A 173 2.55 23.48 -5.90
CA GLU A 173 2.13 24.71 -6.57
C GLU A 173 0.60 24.83 -6.61
N ARG A 174 -0.12 23.73 -6.89
CA ARG A 174 -1.58 23.70 -6.96
C ARG A 174 -2.27 24.01 -5.64
N TRP A 175 -1.73 23.52 -4.51
CA TRP A 175 -2.35 23.70 -3.19
C TRP A 175 -1.95 24.99 -2.46
N GLY A 176 -1.27 25.93 -3.13
CA GLY A 176 -1.19 27.31 -2.68
C GLY A 176 -0.33 27.55 -1.44
N SER A 177 0.92 27.08 -1.45
CA SER A 177 2.14 27.77 -0.97
C SER A 177 3.23 26.72 -0.71
N MET A 178 4.36 26.87 -1.41
CA MET A 178 5.53 25.98 -1.41
C MET A 178 5.83 25.37 -0.04
N LYS A 179 5.34 24.14 0.20
CA LYS A 179 6.05 23.25 1.11
C LYS A 179 7.41 23.03 0.45
N LYS A 180 8.50 23.26 1.17
CA LYS A 180 9.83 22.90 0.66
C LYS A 180 9.87 21.38 0.50
N ILE A 181 10.67 20.82 -0.42
CA ILE A 181 11.00 19.39 -0.34
C ILE A 181 11.59 19.13 1.05
N VAL A 182 10.88 18.37 1.87
CA VAL A 182 11.29 17.98 3.23
C VAL A 182 11.57 16.50 3.21
N PHE A 183 12.80 16.13 3.56
CA PHE A 183 13.15 14.73 3.72
C PHE A 183 12.65 14.20 5.06
N SER A 184 11.83 13.15 5.04
CA SER A 184 11.34 12.51 6.25
C SER A 184 12.49 11.98 7.13
N ASP A 185 12.28 11.97 8.44
CA ASP A 185 13.30 11.47 9.38
C ASP A 185 13.66 10.01 9.13
N GLY A 186 12.68 9.22 8.66
CA GLY A 186 12.88 7.84 8.23
C GLY A 186 13.83 7.74 7.03
N ALA A 187 13.58 8.51 5.97
CA ALA A 187 14.42 8.53 4.78
C ALA A 187 15.86 8.96 5.10
N VAL A 188 16.02 10.01 5.91
CA VAL A 188 17.34 10.47 6.37
C VAL A 188 18.05 9.38 7.18
N SER A 189 17.35 8.67 8.05
CA SER A 189 17.93 7.62 8.89
C SER A 189 18.37 6.40 8.08
N GLN A 190 17.56 5.99 7.08
CA GLN A 190 17.94 4.92 6.17
C GLN A 190 19.19 5.27 5.34
N LEU A 191 19.28 6.52 4.86
CA LEU A 191 20.46 7.00 4.13
C LEU A 191 21.72 7.08 5.01
N VAL A 192 21.57 7.47 6.28
CA VAL A 192 22.65 7.43 7.27
C VAL A 192 23.20 6.01 7.42
N GLN A 193 22.30 5.02 7.55
CA GLN A 193 22.67 3.61 7.67
C GLN A 193 23.35 3.08 6.40
N LYS A 194 22.72 3.27 5.23
CA LYS A 194 23.24 2.77 3.94
C LYS A 194 24.56 3.40 3.55
N ALA A 195 24.69 4.72 3.69
CA ALA A 195 25.90 5.44 3.28
C ALA A 195 26.99 5.46 4.37
N SER A 196 26.70 4.95 5.58
CA SER A 196 27.59 5.03 6.75
C SER A 196 28.12 6.45 6.98
N LYS A 197 27.26 7.46 6.83
CA LYS A 197 27.61 8.89 6.95
C LYS A 197 26.78 9.56 8.04
N PRO A 198 27.37 10.50 8.80
CA PRO A 198 26.63 11.31 9.77
C PRO A 198 25.41 12.02 9.16
N ARG A 199 24.34 12.15 9.94
CA ARG A 199 23.06 12.75 9.54
C ARG A 199 23.20 14.14 8.92
N ASN A 200 24.04 14.99 9.49
CA ASN A 200 24.32 16.33 8.94
C ASN A 200 24.94 16.29 7.53
N LYS A 201 25.79 15.30 7.25
CA LYS A 201 26.42 15.10 5.94
C LYS A 201 25.40 14.60 4.91
N ILE A 202 24.51 13.70 5.31
CA ILE A 202 23.37 13.27 4.47
C ILE A 202 22.46 14.45 4.14
N LEU A 203 22.05 15.22 5.15
CA LEU A 203 21.22 16.41 4.95
C LEU A 203 21.89 17.45 4.05
N ALA A 204 23.20 17.64 4.16
CA ALA A 204 23.95 18.53 3.28
C ALA A 204 23.98 18.02 1.82
N MET A 205 24.20 16.71 1.62
CA MET A 205 24.14 16.09 0.29
C MET A 205 22.76 16.25 -0.35
N LEU A 206 21.70 15.98 0.42
CA LEU A 206 20.31 16.14 -0.02
C LEU A 206 19.97 17.61 -0.32
N LYS A 207 20.44 18.56 0.49
CA LYS A 207 20.26 20.00 0.20
C LYS A 207 21.02 20.44 -1.05
N ASN A 208 22.20 19.87 -1.31
CA ASN A 208 22.98 20.20 -2.50
C ASN A 208 22.36 19.63 -3.78
N SER A 209 21.79 18.42 -3.74
CA SER A 209 21.05 17.87 -4.89
C SER A 209 19.82 18.67 -5.27
N LEU A 210 19.24 19.41 -4.31
CA LEU A 210 18.15 20.36 -4.57
C LEU A 210 18.62 21.71 -5.15
N ARG A 211 19.93 22.01 -5.14
CA ARG A 211 20.51 23.27 -5.61
C ARG A 211 21.24 23.17 -6.94
N SER A 212 21.55 21.95 -7.39
CA SER A 212 22.35 21.70 -8.59
C SER A 212 21.52 21.69 -9.88
N LYS A 213 20.37 22.37 -9.91
CA LYS A 213 19.56 22.61 -11.11
C LYS A 213 19.08 24.05 -11.11
#